data_AF-A0A3R6VEV7-F1
#
_entry.id   AF-A0A3R6VEV7-F1
#
_cell.length_a   1.000
_cell.length_b   1.000
_cell.length_c   1.000
_cell.angle_alpha   90.00
_cell.angle_beta   90.00
_cell.angle_gamma   90.00
#
_symmetry.space_group_name_H-M   'P 1'
#
loop_
_entity.id
_entity.type
_entity.pdbx_description
1 polymer ?
#
loop_
_entity_poly.entity_id
_entity_poly.type
_entity_poly.pdbx_seq_one_letter_code
_entity_poly.pdbx_strand_id
1 'polypeptide(L)'
;MVHSSIRIVSNLVATGLVVLSLVTIVVLVSAGMFARRANINDITFDSTHFHAFGQTCRLDAAGFVPATCSDDEIATMLSPAWRALGQSLATHWQVDSPLFVTSCVRGPPDNVGWASLTFVAGYDAFPHCVPSTNGPQDIAGLAMAETTVRDEYPMGAYVVTVWSDKLMQTSERHVNTDGTVDLVMSNIKRSLISIDGALSDDVDGINTVITSSPVGGRESKKVVSLTWDTGHVVANATELISIQVLLSLLAMGLISSDFYLTVQGLRGFLQQKPVMTYDLLAGLERRKLLLIVVTLAALPSLLYADVARIYRGTANGDLIWSLSIVLVGMFFTFATLVVLVAVQHVPSPWPCCLVSFSPGVFSYSTIVSLIVVWHSRYESVAIGFNDAPMQLGMNFSGVVRPTGAYSADGAETVVAHNLAGTATAVAVCLAVSVAYSTLVRVSMTGRVFLHTSWTSTNGFLNQCRLPRWITGLPLDQTNAIKIGNKLFCKPSTQAVLGFAVVVDVAADRYHVQSDQSAKTASFSKHTLTLIPVYWLVPTLARVFAVVPPWMTPRIFGTIDKNMFAHSSRDKHLDHRTYVHCRGACVN
;
A
#
# COMPACT_ATOMS: atom_id res chain seq x y z
N MET A 1 -22.99 -24.98 -14.55
CA MET A 1 -23.35 -23.71 -13.88
C MET A 1 -22.27 -23.26 -12.90
N VAL A 2 -21.88 -24.08 -11.91
CA VAL A 2 -20.90 -23.73 -10.85
C VAL A 2 -19.58 -23.12 -11.38
N HIS A 3 -18.98 -23.71 -12.41
CA HIS A 3 -17.73 -23.19 -13.00
C HIS A 3 -17.90 -21.82 -13.67
N SER A 4 -19.06 -21.55 -14.29
CA SER A 4 -19.34 -20.26 -14.94
C SER A 4 -19.58 -19.16 -13.90
N SER A 5 -20.27 -19.47 -12.80
CA SER A 5 -20.49 -18.53 -11.70
C SER A 5 -19.18 -18.15 -11.00
N ILE A 6 -18.27 -19.10 -10.76
CA ILE A 6 -16.95 -18.80 -10.16
C ILE A 6 -16.14 -17.83 -11.03
N ARG A 7 -16.13 -18.03 -12.36
CA ARG A 7 -15.42 -17.13 -13.28
C ARG A 7 -15.99 -15.71 -13.30
N ILE A 8 -17.33 -15.59 -13.29
CA ILE A 8 -17.99 -14.27 -13.26
C ILE A 8 -17.63 -13.55 -11.96
N VAL A 9 -17.75 -14.23 -10.81
CA VAL A 9 -17.41 -13.65 -9.50
C VAL A 9 -15.94 -13.23 -9.48
N SER A 10 -15.02 -14.09 -9.93
CA SER A 10 -13.59 -13.76 -10.00
C SER A 10 -13.33 -12.50 -10.86
N ASN A 11 -13.95 -12.38 -12.03
CA ASN A 11 -13.77 -11.21 -12.88
C ASN A 11 -14.34 -9.94 -12.23
N LEU A 12 -15.47 -10.05 -11.52
CA LEU A 12 -16.06 -8.93 -10.78
C LEU A 12 -15.17 -8.50 -9.62
N VAL A 13 -14.58 -9.44 -8.88
CA VAL A 13 -13.61 -9.14 -7.82
C VAL A 13 -12.36 -8.49 -8.41
N ALA A 14 -11.79 -9.03 -9.49
CA ALA A 14 -10.62 -8.45 -10.14
C ALA A 14 -10.88 -7.02 -10.66
N THR A 15 -12.05 -6.77 -11.25
CA THR A 15 -12.44 -5.41 -11.67
C THR A 15 -12.68 -4.52 -10.45
N GLY A 16 -13.32 -5.06 -9.41
CA GLY A 16 -13.56 -4.39 -8.14
C GLY A 16 -12.27 -3.95 -7.46
N LEU A 17 -11.20 -4.75 -7.52
CA LEU A 17 -9.88 -4.38 -6.99
C LEU A 17 -9.27 -3.16 -7.71
N VAL A 18 -9.45 -3.03 -9.02
CA VAL A 18 -9.02 -1.85 -9.78
C VAL A 18 -9.83 -0.61 -9.41
N VAL A 19 -11.13 -0.76 -9.15
CA VAL A 19 -11.96 0.36 -8.65
C VAL A 19 -11.58 0.71 -7.21
N LEU A 20 -11.34 -0.31 -6.38
CA LEU A 20 -10.92 -0.15 -5.00
C LEU A 20 -9.61 0.63 -4.90
N SER A 21 -8.66 0.43 -5.83
CA SER A 21 -7.42 1.23 -5.81
C SER A 21 -7.68 2.72 -5.98
N LEU A 22 -8.59 3.12 -6.88
CA LEU A 22 -8.98 4.52 -7.05
C LEU A 22 -9.70 5.07 -5.82
N VAL A 23 -10.66 4.33 -5.27
CA VAL A 23 -11.36 4.72 -4.03
C VAL A 23 -10.37 4.85 -2.88
N THR A 24 -9.41 3.93 -2.79
CA THR A 24 -8.36 3.95 -1.76
C THR A 24 -7.52 5.22 -1.87
N ILE A 25 -7.14 5.66 -3.08
CA ILE A 25 -6.42 6.93 -3.26
C ILE A 25 -7.24 8.10 -2.70
N VAL A 26 -8.54 8.18 -3.02
CA VAL A 26 -9.41 9.25 -2.52
C VAL A 26 -9.48 9.24 -1.00
N VAL A 27 -9.66 8.07 -0.39
CA VAL A 27 -9.70 7.91 1.07
C VAL A 27 -8.37 8.32 1.69
N LEU A 28 -7.25 7.81 1.19
CA LEU A 28 -5.92 8.12 1.71
C LEU A 28 -5.57 9.61 1.58
N VAL A 29 -5.90 10.24 0.45
CA VAL A 29 -5.75 11.69 0.27
C VAL A 29 -6.62 12.46 1.28
N SER A 30 -7.89 12.07 1.45
CA SER A 30 -8.80 12.71 2.41
C SER A 30 -8.36 12.52 3.86
N ALA A 31 -7.63 11.44 4.16
CA ALA A 31 -7.08 11.14 5.47
C ALA A 31 -5.69 11.78 5.70
N GLY A 32 -5.22 12.65 4.80
CA GLY A 32 -3.97 13.39 4.97
C GLY A 32 -2.70 12.60 4.62
N MET A 33 -2.76 11.53 3.82
CA MET A 33 -1.60 10.68 3.48
C MET A 33 -0.36 11.45 2.97
N PHE A 34 -0.52 12.65 2.42
CA PHE A 34 0.59 13.44 1.89
C PHE A 34 0.99 14.63 2.75
N ALA A 35 0.13 15.04 3.66
CA ALA A 35 0.38 16.08 4.64
C ALA A 35 -0.61 15.85 5.78
N ARG A 36 -0.10 15.40 6.92
CA ARG A 36 -0.91 15.15 8.12
C ARG A 36 -0.11 15.58 9.33
N ARG A 37 -0.84 16.07 10.33
CA ARG A 37 -0.39 16.38 11.68
C ARG A 37 -1.47 15.95 12.66
N ALA A 38 -1.13 15.04 13.57
CA ALA A 38 -2.06 14.50 14.54
C ALA A 38 -1.33 14.11 15.82
N ASN A 39 -2.00 14.29 16.96
CA ASN A 39 -1.49 13.75 18.22
C ASN A 39 -1.71 12.23 18.29
N ILE A 40 -0.68 11.50 18.71
CA ILE A 40 -0.76 10.06 18.95
C ILE A 40 -1.26 9.86 20.38
N ASN A 41 -2.56 9.65 20.51
CA ASN A 41 -3.22 9.32 21.77
C ASN A 41 -3.10 7.83 22.09
N ASP A 42 -1.92 7.25 21.91
CA ASP A 42 -1.69 5.87 22.29
C ASP A 42 -1.45 5.79 23.81
N ILE A 43 -2.55 5.76 24.55
CA ILE A 43 -2.60 5.49 25.99
C ILE A 43 -2.19 4.04 26.32
N THR A 44 -1.96 3.19 25.30
CA THR A 44 -1.58 1.78 25.45
C THR A 44 -0.08 1.54 25.36
N PHE A 45 0.74 2.60 25.26
CA PHE A 45 2.18 2.44 25.49
C PHE A 45 2.39 1.83 26.87
N ASP A 46 2.91 0.61 26.85
CA ASP A 46 3.12 -0.18 28.05
C ASP A 46 3.98 0.63 29.03
N SER A 47 3.50 0.74 30.27
CA SER A 47 4.23 1.34 31.39
C SER A 47 5.66 0.82 31.53
N THR A 48 5.96 -0.37 31.00
CA THR A 48 7.32 -0.94 30.91
C THR A 48 8.30 -0.10 30.09
N HIS A 49 7.82 0.76 29.18
CA HIS A 49 8.68 1.66 28.41
C HIS A 49 9.15 2.87 29.22
N PHE A 50 8.59 3.10 30.42
CA PHE A 50 8.99 4.17 31.32
C PHE A 50 9.71 3.60 32.54
N HIS A 51 10.92 4.09 32.80
CA HIS A 51 11.67 3.69 33.98
C HIS A 51 12.47 4.86 34.56
N ALA A 52 12.73 4.77 35.86
CA ALA A 52 13.56 5.74 36.55
C ALA A 52 15.01 5.61 36.10
N PHE A 53 15.61 6.76 35.76
CA PHE A 53 17.01 6.87 35.36
C PHE A 53 17.85 7.50 36.47
N GLY A 54 17.30 8.51 37.15
CA GLY A 54 17.96 9.16 38.28
C GLY A 54 16.97 9.90 39.19
N GLN A 55 17.32 9.99 40.47
CA GLN A 55 16.55 10.69 41.51
C GLN A 55 17.49 11.42 42.45
N THR A 56 18.42 12.21 41.89
CA THR A 56 19.43 12.93 42.70
C THR A 56 19.45 14.43 42.45
N CYS A 57 19.12 14.87 41.24
CA CYS A 57 19.09 16.28 40.86
C CYS A 57 18.18 17.14 41.74
N ARG A 58 18.74 18.24 42.26
CA ARG A 58 17.96 19.35 42.82
C ARG A 58 18.04 20.54 41.90
N LEU A 59 16.95 21.30 41.81
CA LEU A 59 16.84 22.47 40.95
C LEU A 59 16.47 23.70 41.78
N ASP A 60 17.23 24.78 41.66
CA ASP A 60 16.93 26.08 42.26
C ASP A 60 16.70 27.15 41.17
N ALA A 61 16.55 28.42 41.57
CA ALA A 61 16.31 29.53 40.65
C ALA A 61 17.45 29.78 39.64
N ALA A 62 18.67 29.30 39.90
CA ALA A 62 19.83 29.44 39.01
C ALA A 62 20.01 28.24 38.08
N GLY A 63 19.40 27.09 38.38
CA GLY A 63 19.48 25.87 37.59
C GLY A 63 19.70 24.63 38.46
N PHE A 64 20.35 23.60 37.90
CA PHE A 64 20.69 22.40 38.67
C PHE A 64 21.72 22.75 39.76
N VAL A 65 21.43 22.35 41.00
CA VAL A 65 22.30 22.61 42.15
C VAL A 65 23.58 21.76 42.00
N PRO A 66 24.77 22.37 42.09
CA PRO A 66 26.03 21.64 41.95
C PRO A 66 26.13 20.43 42.91
N ALA A 67 26.71 19.34 42.41
CA ALA A 67 26.91 18.08 43.15
C ALA A 67 25.63 17.39 43.67
N THR A 68 24.45 17.74 43.13
CA THR A 68 23.20 17.03 43.46
C THR A 68 22.84 15.98 42.42
N CYS A 69 23.01 16.28 41.12
CA CYS A 69 22.81 15.32 40.04
C CYS A 69 23.92 14.25 39.99
N SER A 70 23.57 13.04 39.58
CA SER A 70 24.52 11.95 39.37
C SER A 70 25.34 12.18 38.10
N ASP A 71 26.52 11.54 38.02
CA ASP A 71 27.36 11.60 36.82
C ASP A 71 26.63 11.06 35.60
N ASP A 72 25.79 10.02 35.76
CA ASP A 72 24.96 9.47 34.69
C ASP A 72 23.88 10.45 34.20
N GLU A 73 23.22 11.18 35.12
CA GLU A 73 22.26 12.23 34.77
C GLU A 73 22.94 13.36 33.98
N ILE A 74 24.07 13.84 34.47
CA ILE A 74 24.84 14.92 33.82
C ILE A 74 25.37 14.48 32.46
N ALA A 75 25.78 13.22 32.32
CA ALA A 75 26.37 12.68 31.10
C ALA A 75 25.35 12.44 29.98
N THR A 76 24.04 12.61 30.22
CA THR A 76 22.99 12.45 29.20
C THR A 76 23.11 13.39 28.02
N MET A 77 23.62 14.60 28.28
CA MET A 77 23.83 15.65 27.30
C MET A 77 25.26 16.16 27.41
N LEU A 78 25.69 16.96 26.43
CA LEU A 78 26.95 17.68 26.54
C LEU A 78 26.91 18.68 27.71
N SER A 79 28.00 18.80 28.46
CA SER A 79 28.06 19.62 29.69
C SER A 79 27.56 21.07 29.54
N PRO A 80 27.87 21.81 28.45
CA PRO A 80 27.28 23.13 28.22
C PRO A 80 25.76 23.08 28.06
N ALA A 81 25.25 22.11 27.30
CA ALA A 81 23.81 21.90 27.09
C ALA A 81 23.08 21.48 28.38
N TRP A 82 23.68 20.62 29.21
CA TRP A 82 23.11 20.23 30.50
C TRP A 82 22.93 21.43 31.46
N ARG A 83 23.91 22.34 31.50
CA ARG A 83 23.80 23.57 32.31
C ARG A 83 22.69 24.48 31.79
N ALA A 84 22.61 24.66 30.48
CA ALA A 84 21.55 25.44 29.84
C ALA A 84 20.15 24.82 30.05
N LEU A 85 20.04 23.50 30.03
CA LEU A 85 18.82 22.78 30.36
C LEU A 85 18.35 23.14 31.78
N GLY A 86 19.23 23.05 32.78
CA GLY A 86 18.90 23.41 34.16
C GLY A 86 18.40 24.86 34.27
N GLN A 87 19.04 25.80 33.60
CA GLN A 87 18.62 27.21 33.56
C GLN A 87 17.24 27.39 32.91
N SER A 88 16.98 26.68 31.82
CA SER A 88 15.68 26.71 31.13
C SER A 88 14.58 26.14 32.02
N LEU A 89 14.82 25.00 32.69
CA LEU A 89 13.87 24.39 33.63
C LEU A 89 13.58 25.32 34.81
N ALA A 90 14.61 25.90 35.43
CA ALA A 90 14.46 26.82 36.56
C ALA A 90 13.60 28.04 36.21
N THR A 91 13.87 28.63 35.04
CA THR A 91 13.14 29.79 34.54
C THR A 91 11.68 29.45 34.23
N HIS A 92 11.44 28.34 33.51
CA HIS A 92 10.10 27.98 33.05
C HIS A 92 9.20 27.38 34.13
N TRP A 93 9.76 26.63 35.09
CA TRP A 93 9.01 26.17 36.26
C TRP A 93 8.81 27.26 37.33
N GLN A 94 9.40 28.44 37.15
CA GLN A 94 9.32 29.55 38.11
C GLN A 94 9.71 29.09 39.52
N VAL A 95 10.94 28.59 39.63
CA VAL A 95 11.45 27.97 40.86
C VAL A 95 11.75 29.03 41.91
N ASP A 96 10.88 29.11 42.92
CA ASP A 96 11.06 30.01 44.08
C ASP A 96 11.73 29.30 45.27
N SER A 97 11.63 27.96 45.31
CA SER A 97 12.20 27.08 46.33
C SER A 97 12.79 25.84 45.69
N PRO A 98 13.88 25.24 46.23
CA PRO A 98 14.52 24.09 45.60
C PRO A 98 13.57 22.91 45.35
N LEU A 99 13.50 22.45 44.10
CA LEU A 99 12.69 21.31 43.67
C LEU A 99 13.51 20.02 43.64
N PHE A 100 12.82 18.89 43.79
CA PHE A 100 13.38 17.55 43.67
C PHE A 100 13.07 17.01 42.27
N VAL A 101 14.09 16.79 41.45
CA VAL A 101 13.90 16.41 40.04
C VAL A 101 14.26 14.94 39.85
N THR A 102 13.29 14.17 39.36
CA THR A 102 13.48 12.80 38.91
C THR A 102 13.70 12.79 37.40
N SER A 103 14.78 12.17 36.96
CA SER A 103 15.05 11.87 35.56
C SER A 103 14.46 10.51 35.20
N CYS A 104 13.63 10.48 34.16
CA CYS A 104 12.93 9.31 33.66
C CYS A 104 13.35 9.06 32.22
N VAL A 105 13.61 7.81 31.87
CA VAL A 105 13.84 7.42 30.49
C VAL A 105 12.57 6.79 29.95
N ARG A 106 12.19 7.19 28.74
CA ARG A 106 11.27 6.42 27.93
C ARG A 106 11.95 5.84 26.71
N GLY A 107 11.79 4.55 26.51
CA GLY A 107 12.22 3.82 25.32
C GLY A 107 12.05 2.31 25.55
N PRO A 108 12.38 1.47 24.56
CA PRO A 108 12.41 0.02 24.75
C PRO A 108 13.32 -0.36 25.94
N PRO A 109 12.91 -1.36 26.75
CA PRO A 109 13.56 -1.72 28.01
C PRO A 109 14.96 -2.33 27.85
N ASP A 110 15.29 -2.84 26.66
CA ASP A 110 16.54 -3.57 26.39
C ASP A 110 17.78 -2.66 26.24
N ASN A 111 17.66 -1.37 26.56
CA ASN A 111 18.69 -0.34 26.29
C ASN A 111 19.13 -0.25 24.82
N VAL A 112 18.27 -0.72 23.91
CA VAL A 112 18.47 -0.68 22.45
C VAL A 112 17.35 0.15 21.81
N GLY A 113 17.70 0.91 20.77
CA GLY A 113 16.77 1.73 20.01
C GLY A 113 16.59 3.15 20.58
N TRP A 114 15.51 3.81 20.18
CA TRP A 114 15.18 5.18 20.56
C TRP A 114 14.96 5.36 22.05
N ALA A 115 15.24 6.57 22.54
CA ALA A 115 14.94 6.96 23.91
C ALA A 115 14.55 8.43 23.98
N SER A 116 14.14 8.83 25.18
CA SER A 116 13.97 10.23 25.54
C SER A 116 14.12 10.41 27.02
N LEU A 117 14.41 11.66 27.41
CA LEU A 117 14.62 12.04 28.78
C LEU A 117 13.46 12.92 29.24
N THR A 118 12.72 12.46 30.24
CA THR A 118 11.63 13.19 30.87
C THR A 118 12.04 13.56 32.29
N PHE A 119 11.83 14.81 32.68
CA PHE A 119 12.08 15.31 34.02
C PHE A 119 10.77 15.55 34.75
N VAL A 120 10.64 14.99 35.94
CA VAL A 120 9.47 15.18 36.80
C VAL A 120 9.93 15.90 38.07
N ALA A 121 9.45 17.12 38.28
CA ALA A 121 9.82 17.94 39.43
C ALA A 121 8.78 17.84 40.55
N GLY A 122 9.21 17.50 41.75
CA GLY A 122 8.41 17.46 42.96
C GLY A 122 8.71 18.64 43.88
N TYR A 123 7.69 19.07 44.62
CA TYR A 123 7.83 20.11 45.64
C TYR A 123 8.61 19.61 46.87
N ASP A 124 8.24 18.43 47.36
CA ASP A 124 8.64 17.97 48.70
C ASP A 124 9.55 16.73 48.67
N ALA A 125 9.53 15.97 47.59
CA ALA A 125 10.29 14.73 47.40
C ALA A 125 10.46 14.42 45.91
N PHE A 126 11.36 13.50 45.57
CA PHE A 126 11.57 12.99 44.21
C PHE A 126 10.32 12.25 43.70
N PRO A 127 9.65 12.72 42.64
CA PRO A 127 8.48 12.04 42.09
C PRO A 127 8.83 10.69 41.44
N HIS A 128 7.84 9.82 41.27
CA HIS A 128 8.02 8.57 40.53
C HIS A 128 7.79 8.78 39.03
N CYS A 129 8.55 8.09 38.18
CA CYS A 129 8.34 8.14 36.71
C CYS A 129 7.01 7.51 36.28
N VAL A 130 6.60 6.46 36.99
CA VAL A 130 5.30 5.82 36.84
C VAL A 130 4.68 5.77 38.23
N PRO A 131 3.67 6.61 38.55
CA PRO A 131 3.04 6.60 39.86
C PRO A 131 2.32 5.26 40.08
N SER A 132 2.79 4.47 41.04
CA SER A 132 2.25 3.13 41.31
C SER A 132 1.06 3.20 42.27
N THR A 133 -0.09 2.66 41.82
CA THR A 133 -1.27 2.25 42.60
C THR A 133 -2.08 3.28 43.41
N ASN A 134 -1.58 4.47 43.73
CA ASN A 134 -2.28 5.47 44.58
C ASN A 134 -2.91 6.65 43.83
N GLY A 135 -3.01 6.57 42.49
CA GLY A 135 -3.55 7.66 41.66
C GLY A 135 -2.49 8.71 41.28
N PRO A 136 -2.92 9.89 40.80
CA PRO A 136 -2.02 10.96 40.37
C PRO A 136 -1.10 11.43 41.52
N GLN A 137 0.16 11.71 41.22
CA GLN A 137 1.09 12.38 42.14
C GLN A 137 1.14 13.88 41.84
N ASP A 138 1.29 14.70 42.88
CA ASP A 138 1.49 16.15 42.77
C ASP A 138 2.90 16.46 42.24
N ILE A 139 2.99 17.28 41.21
CA ILE A 139 4.27 17.76 40.65
C ILE A 139 4.28 19.28 40.49
N ALA A 140 5.47 19.87 40.63
CA ALA A 140 5.74 21.28 40.32
C ALA A 140 5.87 21.51 38.81
N GLY A 141 6.28 20.48 38.07
CA GLY A 141 6.38 20.55 36.63
C GLY A 141 6.88 19.27 36.00
N LEU A 142 6.67 19.20 34.69
CA LEU A 142 7.10 18.13 33.81
C LEU A 142 7.91 18.77 32.68
N ALA A 143 8.96 18.11 32.23
CA ALA A 143 9.70 18.55 31.06
C ALA A 143 10.19 17.34 30.28
N MET A 144 10.39 17.51 29.00
CA MET A 144 10.88 16.46 28.11
C MET A 144 11.99 17.04 27.25
N ALA A 145 13.13 16.38 27.27
CA ALA A 145 14.30 16.70 26.49
C ALA A 145 14.50 15.63 25.41
N GLU A 146 14.71 16.13 24.20
CA GLU A 146 14.94 15.35 22.98
C GLU A 146 16.04 16.00 22.14
N THR A 147 16.39 15.38 21.02
CA THR A 147 17.25 15.99 20.00
C THR A 147 16.43 16.32 18.77
N THR A 148 16.85 17.32 18.01
CA THR A 148 16.21 17.71 16.77
C THR A 148 17.21 18.30 15.78
N VAL A 149 16.85 18.37 14.50
CA VAL A 149 17.63 19.07 13.47
C VAL A 149 16.86 20.31 13.03
N ARG A 150 17.57 21.43 12.86
CA ARG A 150 17.05 22.70 12.36
C ARG A 150 18.05 23.25 11.35
N ASP A 151 17.59 24.13 10.46
CA ASP A 151 18.46 24.78 9.48
C ASP A 151 19.61 25.56 10.16
N GLU A 152 19.32 26.17 11.30
CA GLU A 152 20.30 26.90 12.13
C GLU A 152 21.25 25.96 12.91
N TYR A 153 20.87 24.70 13.10
CA TYR A 153 21.60 23.69 13.86
C TYR A 153 21.75 22.39 13.05
N PRO A 154 22.56 22.39 11.98
CA PRO A 154 22.69 21.25 11.06
C PRO A 154 23.36 20.02 11.70
N MET A 155 24.13 20.23 12.77
CA MET A 155 24.71 19.15 13.58
C MET A 155 23.74 18.59 14.64
N GLY A 156 22.51 19.08 14.65
CA GLY A 156 21.53 18.80 15.69
C GLY A 156 21.62 19.77 16.87
N ALA A 157 20.49 19.93 17.54
CA ALA A 157 20.35 20.63 18.81
C ALA A 157 19.50 19.78 19.75
N TYR A 158 19.48 20.15 21.02
CA TYR A 158 18.51 19.60 21.96
C TYR A 158 17.26 20.48 21.96
N VAL A 159 16.10 19.87 22.12
CA VAL A 159 14.84 20.57 22.31
C VAL A 159 14.28 20.18 23.67
N VAL A 160 13.89 21.18 24.46
CA VAL A 160 13.22 20.97 25.74
C VAL A 160 11.82 21.55 25.68
N THR A 161 10.83 20.73 25.97
CA THR A 161 9.43 21.17 26.16
C THR A 161 9.12 21.14 27.64
N VAL A 162 8.62 22.26 28.18
CA VAL A 162 8.39 22.44 29.62
C VAL A 162 6.93 22.72 29.92
N TRP A 163 6.40 21.96 30.88
CA TRP A 163 5.07 22.04 31.44
C TRP A 163 5.20 22.43 32.92
N SER A 164 4.84 23.67 33.25
CA SER A 164 4.91 24.20 34.61
C SER A 164 3.54 24.16 35.29
N ASP A 165 3.44 23.62 36.49
CA ASP A 165 2.18 23.56 37.23
C ASP A 165 1.59 24.97 37.46
N LYS A 166 2.45 25.95 37.74
CA LYS A 166 2.08 27.36 37.88
C LYS A 166 1.46 27.96 36.60
N LEU A 167 1.93 27.53 35.43
CA LEU A 167 1.55 28.11 34.13
C LEU A 167 0.46 27.33 33.39
N MET A 168 0.25 26.04 33.71
CA MET A 168 -0.72 25.15 33.04
C MET A 168 -2.18 25.37 33.48
N GLN A 169 -2.57 26.61 33.71
CA GLN A 169 -3.92 26.96 34.19
C GLN A 169 -5.00 26.81 33.10
N THR A 170 -4.62 26.93 31.83
CA THR A 170 -5.54 26.89 30.68
C THR A 170 -5.27 25.70 29.76
N SER A 171 -6.27 25.31 28.98
CA SER A 171 -6.18 24.23 27.99
C SER A 171 -6.90 24.68 26.73
N GLU A 172 -6.39 24.29 25.58
CA GLU A 172 -6.89 24.67 24.26
C GLU A 172 -7.32 23.43 23.47
N ARG A 173 -8.33 23.61 22.62
CA ARG A 173 -8.77 22.57 21.69
C ARG A 173 -7.85 22.57 20.48
N HIS A 174 -7.03 21.54 20.35
CA HIS A 174 -6.23 21.28 19.16
C HIS A 174 -7.04 20.43 18.19
N VAL A 175 -7.20 20.89 16.95
CA VAL A 175 -7.89 20.15 15.90
C VAL A 175 -6.83 19.47 15.03
N ASN A 176 -6.78 18.15 15.09
CA ASN A 176 -5.92 17.35 14.23
C ASN A 176 -6.37 17.47 12.77
N THR A 177 -5.45 17.24 11.84
CA THR A 177 -5.74 17.26 10.39
C THR A 177 -6.78 16.24 9.95
N ASP A 178 -7.04 15.20 10.74
CA ASP A 178 -8.12 14.22 10.49
C ASP A 178 -9.48 14.62 11.09
N GLY A 179 -9.58 15.84 11.64
CA GLY A 179 -10.80 16.40 12.21
C GLY A 179 -11.07 15.99 13.66
N THR A 180 -10.26 15.10 14.24
CA THR A 180 -10.34 14.79 15.67
C THR A 180 -9.85 15.98 16.51
N VAL A 181 -10.33 16.07 17.76
CA VAL A 181 -10.05 17.20 18.64
C VAL A 181 -9.45 16.70 19.94
N ASP A 182 -8.25 17.18 20.25
CA ASP A 182 -7.56 16.92 21.51
C ASP A 182 -7.58 18.16 22.40
N LEU A 183 -7.55 17.93 23.71
CA LEU A 183 -7.37 19.00 24.67
C LEU A 183 -5.90 19.06 25.07
N VAL A 184 -5.20 20.09 24.61
CA VAL A 184 -3.77 20.30 24.90
C VAL A 184 -3.59 21.42 25.92
N MET A 185 -2.52 21.38 26.69
CA MET A 185 -2.19 22.51 27.58
C MET A 185 -1.76 23.71 26.74
N SER A 186 -2.27 24.89 27.09
CA SER A 186 -1.84 26.15 26.50
C SER A 186 -0.63 26.71 27.24
N ASN A 187 0.07 27.68 26.62
CA ASN A 187 1.27 28.32 27.17
C ASN A 187 2.45 27.38 27.47
N ILE A 188 2.55 26.26 26.73
CA ILE A 188 3.72 25.39 26.79
C ILE A 188 4.91 26.16 26.22
N LYS A 189 6.05 26.13 26.92
CA LYS A 189 7.30 26.72 26.45
C LYS A 189 8.21 25.65 25.87
N ARG A 190 8.80 25.95 24.72
CA ARG A 190 9.79 25.11 24.05
C ARG A 190 11.05 25.93 23.81
N SER A 191 12.21 25.33 24.11
CA SER A 191 13.50 25.96 23.87
C SER A 191 14.41 25.02 23.13
N LEU A 192 15.21 25.57 22.22
CA LEU A 192 16.36 24.91 21.64
C LEU A 192 17.59 25.20 22.50
N ILE A 193 18.39 24.16 22.70
CA ILE A 193 19.67 24.22 23.37
C ILE A 193 20.70 23.68 22.38
N SER A 194 21.61 24.54 21.94
CA SER A 194 22.71 24.12 21.07
C SER A 194 23.71 23.23 21.81
N ILE A 195 24.57 22.53 21.08
CA ILE A 195 25.61 21.66 21.66
C ILE A 195 26.61 22.42 22.56
N ASP A 196 26.79 23.71 22.34
CA ASP A 196 27.61 24.64 23.12
C ASP A 196 26.83 25.36 24.24
N GLY A 197 25.53 25.09 24.38
CA GLY A 197 24.70 25.57 25.49
C GLY A 197 24.04 26.93 25.26
N ALA A 198 23.96 27.41 24.02
CA ALA A 198 23.16 28.59 23.67
C ALA A 198 21.67 28.24 23.72
N LEU A 199 20.87 29.10 24.35
CA LEU A 199 19.43 28.97 24.48
C LEU A 199 18.72 29.86 23.47
N SER A 200 17.75 29.30 22.75
CA SER A 200 16.82 30.04 21.89
C SER A 200 15.40 29.46 22.01
N ASP A 201 14.40 30.23 21.62
CA ASP A 201 13.00 29.77 21.60
C ASP A 201 12.76 28.87 20.38
N ASP A 202 12.10 27.71 20.58
CA ASP A 202 11.68 26.84 19.46
C ASP A 202 10.31 27.30 18.93
N VAL A 203 10.33 28.18 17.93
CA VAL A 203 9.10 28.74 17.34
C VAL A 203 8.40 27.73 16.43
N ASP A 204 9.17 26.82 15.81
CA ASP A 204 8.64 25.80 14.91
C ASP A 204 7.80 24.77 15.69
N GLY A 205 8.28 24.37 16.87
CA GLY A 205 7.59 23.42 17.75
C GLY A 205 7.36 22.05 17.10
N ILE A 206 8.23 21.68 16.17
CA ILE A 206 8.18 20.40 15.43
C ILE A 206 9.22 19.45 16.06
N ASN A 207 8.76 18.52 16.88
CA ASN A 207 9.45 17.29 17.23
C ASN A 207 8.44 16.27 17.78
N THR A 208 8.80 14.99 17.76
CA THR A 208 7.97 13.90 18.28
C THR A 208 7.85 13.96 19.81
N VAL A 209 6.86 14.66 20.37
CA VAL A 209 6.60 14.72 21.83
C VAL A 209 6.13 13.42 22.53
N ILE A 210 6.88 12.81 23.43
CA ILE A 210 6.65 11.44 23.90
C ILE A 210 5.52 11.28 24.96
N THR A 211 4.47 10.46 24.70
CA THR A 211 3.46 10.02 25.73
C THR A 211 4.00 9.55 27.08
N SER A 212 3.44 10.00 28.21
CA SER A 212 3.80 9.57 29.59
C SER A 212 2.56 9.28 30.43
N SER A 213 2.70 8.55 31.54
CA SER A 213 1.57 8.31 32.46
C SER A 213 0.99 9.63 33.01
N PRO A 214 -0.32 9.67 33.34
CA PRO A 214 -0.97 10.87 33.85
C PRO A 214 -0.37 11.34 35.19
N VAL A 215 0.04 12.60 35.26
CA VAL A 215 0.60 13.25 36.45
C VAL A 215 -0.25 14.46 36.85
N GLY A 216 -0.45 14.70 38.15
CA GLY A 216 -1.32 15.76 38.65
C GLY A 216 -0.55 17.03 39.03
N GLY A 217 -1.03 18.19 38.58
CA GLY A 217 -0.53 19.48 39.07
C GLY A 217 -1.19 19.88 40.38
N ARG A 218 -0.39 20.32 41.37
CA ARG A 218 -0.88 20.76 42.69
C ARG A 218 -1.64 22.08 42.58
N GLU A 219 -1.16 23.03 41.79
CA GLU A 219 -1.70 24.37 41.59
C GLU A 219 -2.71 24.40 40.44
N SER A 220 -2.39 23.78 39.30
CA SER A 220 -3.30 23.71 38.15
C SER A 220 -4.50 22.80 38.38
N LYS A 221 -4.40 21.83 39.31
CA LYS A 221 -5.41 20.77 39.56
C LYS A 221 -5.76 19.97 38.30
N LYS A 222 -4.84 19.92 37.33
CA LYS A 222 -5.01 19.17 36.08
C LYS A 222 -4.19 17.90 36.08
N VAL A 223 -4.74 16.86 35.47
CA VAL A 223 -4.01 15.64 35.14
C VAL A 223 -3.44 15.83 33.73
N VAL A 224 -2.12 15.76 33.62
CA VAL A 224 -1.37 15.95 32.37
C VAL A 224 -0.73 14.62 31.99
N SER A 225 -0.89 14.24 30.73
CA SER A 225 -0.16 13.16 30.08
C SER A 225 0.59 13.80 28.93
N LEU A 226 1.85 13.41 28.71
CA LEU A 226 2.54 13.78 27.48
C LEU A 226 1.89 13.04 26.28
N THR A 227 2.10 13.52 25.04
CA THR A 227 1.65 12.85 23.79
C THR A 227 2.35 13.39 22.54
N TRP A 228 2.44 12.55 21.49
CA TRP A 228 3.21 12.76 20.25
C TRP A 228 2.45 13.58 19.25
N ASP A 229 2.77 14.87 19.13
CA ASP A 229 2.37 15.65 17.96
C ASP A 229 3.25 15.26 16.77
N THR A 230 2.72 14.38 15.92
CA THR A 230 3.47 13.82 14.79
C THR A 230 2.94 14.36 13.48
N GLY A 231 3.85 14.87 12.66
CA GLY A 231 3.53 15.43 11.36
C GLY A 231 4.49 14.98 10.28
N HIS A 232 3.98 14.90 9.04
CA HIS A 232 4.80 14.70 7.85
C HIS A 232 4.30 15.57 6.71
N VAL A 233 5.21 15.84 5.77
CA VAL A 233 4.88 16.44 4.47
C VAL A 233 5.65 15.66 3.41
N VAL A 234 4.94 15.12 2.43
CA VAL A 234 5.55 14.40 1.30
C VAL A 234 5.93 15.39 0.21
N ALA A 235 7.22 15.46 -0.11
CA ALA A 235 7.72 16.26 -1.22
C ALA A 235 7.11 15.79 -2.56
N ASN A 236 6.76 16.75 -3.43
CA ASN A 236 6.18 16.50 -4.77
C ASN A 236 4.89 15.66 -4.75
N ALA A 237 4.12 15.70 -3.66
CA ALA A 237 2.87 14.93 -3.51
C ALA A 237 1.89 15.13 -4.68
N THR A 238 1.72 16.35 -5.17
CA THR A 238 0.81 16.68 -6.28
C THR A 238 1.16 15.93 -7.57
N GLU A 239 2.46 15.78 -7.88
CA GLU A 239 2.92 15.05 -9.06
C GLU A 239 2.60 13.56 -8.92
N LEU A 240 2.88 12.99 -7.75
CA LEU A 240 2.64 11.58 -7.46
C LEU A 240 1.14 11.23 -7.54
N ILE A 241 0.29 12.04 -6.93
CA ILE A 241 -1.18 11.88 -7.01
C ILE A 241 -1.64 11.96 -8.47
N SER A 242 -1.16 12.96 -9.22
CA SER A 242 -1.57 13.18 -10.62
C SER A 242 -1.22 11.99 -11.51
N ILE A 243 0.01 11.47 -11.38
CA ILE A 243 0.46 10.29 -12.12
C ILE A 243 -0.38 9.06 -11.76
N GLN A 244 -0.65 8.84 -10.47
CA GLN A 244 -1.39 7.68 -10.02
C GLN A 244 -2.87 7.72 -10.43
N VAL A 245 -3.51 8.89 -10.38
CA VAL A 245 -4.88 9.10 -10.89
C VAL A 245 -4.92 8.83 -12.39
N LEU A 246 -3.96 9.36 -13.17
CA LEU A 246 -3.88 9.12 -14.61
C LEU A 246 -3.71 7.63 -14.94
N LEU A 247 -2.82 6.94 -14.23
CA LEU A 247 -2.61 5.50 -14.40
C LEU A 247 -3.85 4.68 -14.00
N SER A 248 -4.55 5.08 -12.95
CA SER A 248 -5.78 4.41 -12.50
C SER A 248 -6.92 4.60 -13.51
N LEU A 249 -7.09 5.80 -14.06
CA LEU A 249 -8.05 6.07 -15.14
C LEU A 249 -7.70 5.31 -16.42
N LEU A 250 -6.40 5.21 -16.75
CA LEU A 250 -5.94 4.40 -17.87
C LEU A 250 -6.22 2.90 -17.63
N ALA A 251 -6.00 2.39 -16.42
CA ALA A 251 -6.35 1.01 -16.06
C ALA A 251 -7.85 0.74 -16.21
N MET A 252 -8.70 1.68 -15.77
CA MET A 252 -10.16 1.61 -15.97
C MET A 252 -10.53 1.58 -17.45
N GLY A 253 -9.88 2.42 -18.28
CA GLY A 253 -10.07 2.39 -19.73
C GLY A 253 -9.70 1.04 -20.34
N LEU A 254 -8.56 0.48 -19.93
CA LEU A 254 -8.04 -0.78 -20.44
C LEU A 254 -8.87 -2.00 -20.00
N ILE A 255 -9.46 -2.00 -18.80
CA ILE A 255 -10.31 -3.09 -18.30
C ILE A 255 -11.77 -2.96 -18.77
N SER A 256 -12.19 -1.80 -19.28
CA SER A 256 -13.60 -1.51 -19.65
C SER A 256 -14.22 -2.57 -20.58
N SER A 257 -13.47 -3.03 -21.57
CA SER A 257 -13.89 -4.08 -22.50
C SER A 257 -14.07 -5.44 -21.83
N ASP A 258 -13.19 -5.78 -20.88
CA ASP A 258 -13.30 -7.01 -20.10
C ASP A 258 -14.49 -6.97 -19.13
N PHE A 259 -14.74 -5.80 -18.54
CA PHE A 259 -15.92 -5.57 -17.71
C PHE A 259 -17.21 -5.72 -18.54
N TYR A 260 -17.27 -5.12 -19.72
CA TYR A 260 -18.41 -5.26 -20.64
C TYR A 260 -18.69 -6.73 -20.98
N LEU A 261 -17.66 -7.51 -21.32
CA LEU A 261 -17.83 -8.94 -21.62
C LEU A 261 -18.29 -9.73 -20.39
N THR A 262 -17.79 -9.38 -19.19
CA THR A 262 -18.21 -10.02 -17.93
C THR A 262 -19.69 -9.73 -17.63
N VAL A 263 -20.16 -8.49 -17.83
CA VAL A 263 -21.57 -8.10 -17.67
C VAL A 263 -22.47 -8.81 -18.67
N GLN A 264 -22.05 -8.92 -19.94
CA GLN A 264 -22.79 -9.70 -20.94
C GLN A 264 -22.84 -11.19 -20.58
N GLY A 265 -21.77 -11.71 -19.99
CA GLY A 265 -21.72 -13.05 -19.42
C GLY A 265 -22.75 -13.23 -18.29
N LEU A 266 -22.76 -12.32 -17.32
CA LEU A 266 -23.72 -12.33 -16.21
C LEU A 266 -25.17 -12.24 -16.70
N ARG A 267 -25.47 -11.36 -17.65
CA ARG A 267 -26.81 -11.24 -18.26
C ARG A 267 -27.24 -12.56 -18.91
N GLY A 268 -26.34 -13.21 -19.65
CA GLY A 268 -26.61 -14.52 -20.24
C GLY A 268 -26.90 -15.59 -19.19
N PHE A 269 -26.12 -15.60 -18.10
CA PHE A 269 -26.27 -16.55 -16.99
C PHE A 269 -27.62 -16.39 -16.29
N LEU A 270 -28.01 -15.15 -15.96
CA LEU A 270 -29.30 -14.84 -15.34
C LEU A 270 -30.49 -15.18 -16.24
N GLN A 271 -30.33 -15.05 -17.56
CA GLN A 271 -31.36 -15.39 -18.55
C GLN A 271 -31.37 -16.87 -18.95
N GLN A 272 -30.55 -17.73 -18.31
CA GLN A 272 -30.37 -19.14 -18.66
C GLN A 272 -30.01 -19.39 -20.14
N LYS A 273 -29.41 -18.39 -20.81
CA LYS A 273 -28.94 -18.50 -22.19
C LYS A 273 -27.51 -19.04 -22.19
N PRO A 274 -27.04 -19.64 -23.31
CA PRO A 274 -25.63 -20.03 -23.44
C PRO A 274 -24.73 -18.82 -23.16
N VAL A 275 -23.71 -18.98 -22.31
CA VAL A 275 -22.88 -17.86 -21.81
C VAL A 275 -21.43 -18.03 -22.25
N MET A 276 -20.83 -16.94 -22.74
CA MET A 276 -19.38 -16.85 -22.92
C MET A 276 -18.76 -16.30 -21.63
N THR A 277 -18.29 -17.18 -20.75
CA THR A 277 -17.53 -16.80 -19.53
C THR A 277 -16.06 -17.17 -19.69
N TYR A 278 -15.16 -16.25 -19.37
CA TYR A 278 -13.72 -16.49 -19.36
C TYR A 278 -13.09 -15.96 -18.08
N ASP A 279 -11.87 -16.41 -17.79
CA ASP A 279 -11.09 -15.98 -16.62
C ASP A 279 -10.19 -14.79 -17.01
N LEU A 280 -10.48 -13.61 -16.45
CA LEU A 280 -9.73 -12.38 -16.72
C LEU A 280 -8.29 -12.46 -16.20
N LEU A 281 -8.10 -13.04 -15.02
CA LEU A 281 -6.76 -13.14 -14.40
C LEU A 281 -5.86 -14.07 -15.21
N ALA A 282 -6.42 -15.17 -15.74
CA ALA A 282 -5.70 -16.01 -16.72
C ALA A 282 -5.34 -15.24 -18.00
N GLY A 283 -6.16 -14.27 -18.38
CA GLY A 283 -5.96 -13.43 -19.55
C GLY A 283 -4.95 -12.28 -19.37
N LEU A 284 -4.46 -12.02 -18.14
CA LEU A 284 -3.49 -10.94 -17.89
C LEU A 284 -2.17 -11.15 -18.63
N GLU A 285 -1.77 -12.41 -18.88
CA GLU A 285 -0.58 -12.73 -19.69
C GLU A 285 -0.64 -12.15 -21.12
N ARG A 286 -1.86 -11.94 -21.63
CA ARG A 286 -2.10 -11.31 -22.94
C ARG A 286 -2.45 -9.84 -22.85
N ARG A 287 -2.88 -9.36 -21.68
CA ARG A 287 -3.19 -7.95 -21.40
C ARG A 287 -1.99 -7.22 -20.80
N LYS A 288 -0.86 -7.26 -21.52
CA LYS A 288 0.43 -6.72 -21.04
C LYS A 288 0.37 -5.25 -20.64
N LEU A 289 -0.30 -4.42 -21.45
CA LEU A 289 -0.46 -3.00 -21.15
C LEU A 289 -1.27 -2.78 -19.86
N LEU A 290 -2.42 -3.44 -19.70
CA LEU A 290 -3.20 -3.39 -18.46
C LEU A 290 -2.35 -3.84 -17.26
N LEU A 291 -1.62 -4.95 -17.40
CA LEU A 291 -0.79 -5.49 -16.34
C LEU A 291 0.29 -4.49 -15.89
N ILE A 292 0.99 -3.86 -16.85
CA ILE A 292 2.01 -2.83 -16.54
C ILE A 292 1.36 -1.61 -15.88
N VAL A 293 0.25 -1.11 -16.44
CA VAL A 293 -0.42 0.09 -15.94
C VAL A 293 -0.95 -0.14 -14.52
N VAL A 294 -1.55 -1.29 -14.22
CA VAL A 294 -2.03 -1.63 -12.87
C VAL A 294 -0.87 -1.77 -11.88
N THR A 295 0.24 -2.39 -12.28
CA THR A 295 1.45 -2.46 -11.42
C THR A 295 1.99 -1.06 -11.11
N LEU A 296 2.09 -0.18 -12.11
CA LEU A 296 2.57 1.19 -11.93
C LEU A 296 1.59 2.03 -11.10
N ALA A 297 0.28 1.83 -11.26
CA ALA A 297 -0.74 2.50 -10.45
C ALA A 297 -0.69 2.10 -8.97
N ALA A 298 -0.23 0.88 -8.68
CA ALA A 298 -0.07 0.38 -7.33
C ALA A 298 1.30 0.75 -6.71
N LEU A 299 2.32 1.08 -7.51
CA LEU A 299 3.68 1.38 -7.03
C LEU A 299 3.75 2.43 -5.89
N PRO A 300 2.97 3.52 -5.89
CA PRO A 300 2.99 4.49 -4.78
C PRO A 300 2.58 3.91 -3.41
N SER A 301 1.97 2.72 -3.37
CA SER A 301 1.60 2.05 -2.12
C SER A 301 2.77 1.75 -1.21
N LEU A 302 3.98 1.60 -1.77
CA LEU A 302 5.19 1.38 -0.99
C LEU A 302 5.45 2.58 -0.06
N LEU A 303 5.35 3.80 -0.59
CA LEU A 303 5.43 5.04 0.18
C LEU A 303 4.27 5.17 1.18
N TYR A 304 3.06 4.77 0.80
CA TYR A 304 1.91 4.86 1.69
C TYR A 304 2.08 4.00 2.94
N ALA A 305 2.74 2.84 2.83
CA ALA A 305 3.07 2.02 3.99
C ALA A 305 4.11 2.71 4.88
N ASP A 306 5.13 3.36 4.30
CA ASP A 306 6.14 4.13 5.03
C ASP A 306 5.55 5.33 5.79
N VAL A 307 4.56 6.01 5.23
CA VAL A 307 3.83 7.07 5.94
C VAL A 307 2.89 6.48 6.99
N ALA A 308 2.17 5.41 6.66
CA ALA A 308 1.16 4.83 7.54
C ALA A 308 1.73 4.28 8.87
N ARG A 309 2.99 3.82 8.89
CA ARG A 309 3.66 3.38 10.13
C ARG A 309 3.81 4.47 11.18
N ILE A 310 3.93 5.73 10.75
CA ILE A 310 4.08 6.90 11.62
C ILE A 310 2.82 7.13 12.45
N TYR A 311 1.65 6.78 11.90
CA TYR A 311 0.33 7.09 12.48
C TYR A 311 -0.28 5.99 13.33
N ARG A 312 0.50 4.97 13.70
CA ARG A 312 0.06 3.94 14.64
C ARG A 312 -0.39 4.59 15.95
N GLY A 313 -1.53 4.16 16.47
CA GLY A 313 -2.11 4.72 17.71
C GLY A 313 -2.93 6.01 17.51
N THR A 314 -3.07 6.51 16.27
CA THR A 314 -4.05 7.56 15.96
C THR A 314 -5.42 6.97 15.58
N ALA A 315 -6.49 7.75 15.69
CA ALA A 315 -7.86 7.31 15.41
C ALA A 315 -8.03 6.64 14.03
N ASN A 316 -7.32 7.13 13.00
CA ASN A 316 -7.37 6.61 11.64
C ASN A 316 -6.11 5.81 11.21
N GLY A 317 -5.16 5.57 12.13
CA GLY A 317 -3.89 4.92 11.83
C GLY A 317 -4.04 3.53 11.21
N ASP A 318 -4.84 2.67 11.86
CA ASP A 318 -5.09 1.30 11.41
C ASP A 318 -5.80 1.23 10.07
N LEU A 319 -6.72 2.16 9.82
CA LEU A 319 -7.44 2.26 8.54
C LEU A 319 -6.46 2.57 7.41
N ILE A 320 -5.62 3.58 7.60
CA ILE A 320 -4.62 4.01 6.62
C ILE A 320 -3.62 2.89 6.37
N TRP A 321 -3.11 2.24 7.42
CA TRP A 321 -2.22 1.10 7.30
C TRP A 321 -2.85 -0.06 6.51
N SER A 322 -4.08 -0.44 6.86
CA SER A 322 -4.80 -1.55 6.22
C SER A 322 -5.03 -1.31 4.73
N LEU A 323 -5.38 -0.08 4.35
CA LEU A 323 -5.55 0.31 2.96
C LEU A 323 -4.21 0.29 2.20
N SER A 324 -3.13 0.78 2.82
CA SER A 324 -1.79 0.75 2.24
C SER A 324 -1.32 -0.68 1.96
N ILE A 325 -1.45 -1.62 2.91
CA ILE A 325 -0.98 -2.99 2.73
C ILE A 325 -1.78 -3.78 1.68
N VAL A 326 -3.06 -3.47 1.48
CA VAL A 326 -3.86 -4.05 0.37
C VAL A 326 -3.28 -3.62 -0.98
N LEU A 327 -2.95 -2.34 -1.15
CA LEU A 327 -2.32 -1.82 -2.37
C LEU A 327 -0.92 -2.41 -2.57
N VAL A 328 -0.13 -2.57 -1.50
CA VAL A 328 1.18 -3.25 -1.53
C VAL A 328 1.02 -4.70 -2.01
N GLY A 329 0.02 -5.41 -1.49
CA GLY A 329 -0.30 -6.77 -1.92
C GLY A 329 -0.60 -6.85 -3.42
N MET A 330 -1.36 -5.88 -3.95
CA MET A 330 -1.62 -5.76 -5.38
C MET A 330 -0.33 -5.48 -6.17
N PHE A 331 0.50 -4.54 -5.72
CA PHE A 331 1.77 -4.21 -6.38
C PHE A 331 2.66 -5.45 -6.56
N PHE A 332 2.98 -6.17 -5.48
CA PHE A 332 3.84 -7.34 -5.56
C PHE A 332 3.22 -8.49 -6.38
N THR A 333 1.90 -8.65 -6.33
CA THR A 333 1.19 -9.64 -7.14
C THR A 333 1.34 -9.37 -8.63
N PHE A 334 1.01 -8.14 -9.07
CA PHE A 334 1.05 -7.79 -10.49
C PHE A 334 2.47 -7.60 -11.00
N ALA A 335 3.40 -7.08 -10.18
CA ALA A 335 4.83 -7.03 -10.51
C ALA A 335 5.39 -8.44 -10.76
N THR A 336 5.03 -9.42 -9.92
CA THR A 336 5.44 -10.82 -10.13
C THR A 336 4.88 -11.38 -11.44
N LEU A 337 3.62 -11.09 -11.78
CA LEU A 337 3.05 -11.47 -13.07
C LEU A 337 3.76 -10.82 -14.26
N VAL A 338 4.21 -9.55 -14.14
CA VAL A 338 5.03 -8.89 -15.18
C VAL A 338 6.33 -9.68 -15.40
N VAL A 339 7.02 -10.07 -14.31
CA VAL A 339 8.24 -10.88 -14.37
C VAL A 339 7.96 -12.24 -15.03
N LEU A 340 6.88 -12.93 -14.66
CA LEU A 340 6.51 -14.20 -15.27
C LEU A 340 6.24 -14.05 -16.78
N VAL A 341 5.54 -12.99 -17.20
CA VAL A 341 5.31 -12.70 -18.62
C VAL A 341 6.62 -12.40 -19.34
N ALA A 342 7.60 -11.75 -18.70
CA ALA A 342 8.92 -11.55 -19.29
C ALA A 342 9.65 -12.89 -19.48
N VAL A 343 9.66 -13.74 -18.45
CA VAL A 343 10.26 -15.10 -18.50
C VAL A 343 9.65 -15.94 -19.62
N GLN A 344 8.35 -15.81 -19.90
CA GLN A 344 7.69 -16.53 -20.99
C GLN A 344 8.27 -16.28 -22.39
N HIS A 345 8.99 -15.17 -22.60
CA HIS A 345 9.59 -14.83 -23.90
C HIS A 345 10.99 -15.41 -24.07
N VAL A 346 11.63 -15.84 -22.98
CA VAL A 346 12.96 -16.46 -23.02
C VAL A 346 12.89 -17.78 -23.79
N PRO A 347 13.82 -18.07 -24.72
CA PRO A 347 13.90 -19.38 -25.38
C PRO A 347 13.90 -20.53 -24.36
N SER A 348 13.12 -21.57 -24.63
CA SER A 348 13.04 -22.77 -23.78
C SER A 348 13.62 -23.96 -24.53
N PRO A 349 14.39 -24.84 -23.86
CA PRO A 349 14.87 -26.09 -24.47
C PRO A 349 13.72 -27.06 -24.78
N TRP A 350 12.53 -26.90 -24.18
CA TRP A 350 11.36 -27.75 -24.38
C TRP A 350 10.15 -26.93 -24.83
N PRO A 351 10.07 -26.53 -26.11
CA PRO A 351 9.08 -25.56 -26.60
C PRO A 351 7.62 -26.04 -26.51
N CYS A 352 7.38 -27.34 -26.36
CA CYS A 352 6.05 -27.94 -26.30
C CYS A 352 5.60 -28.33 -24.89
N CYS A 353 6.44 -28.15 -23.86
CA CYS A 353 6.16 -28.59 -22.48
C CYS A 353 6.26 -27.40 -21.54
N LEU A 354 5.14 -27.03 -20.91
CA LEU A 354 5.07 -25.90 -19.99
C LEU A 354 4.64 -26.32 -18.60
N VAL A 355 5.09 -25.56 -17.60
CA VAL A 355 4.52 -25.58 -16.26
C VAL A 355 3.22 -24.78 -16.28
N SER A 356 2.15 -25.35 -15.74
CA SER A 356 0.89 -24.62 -15.55
C SER A 356 0.77 -24.08 -14.13
N PHE A 357 0.28 -22.86 -13.99
CA PHE A 357 -0.10 -22.28 -12.70
C PHE A 357 -1.50 -21.68 -12.79
N SER A 358 -2.12 -21.41 -11.65
CA SER A 358 -3.42 -20.74 -11.59
C SER A 358 -3.23 -19.26 -11.23
N PRO A 359 -3.42 -18.32 -12.19
CA PRO A 359 -3.28 -16.89 -11.91
C PRO A 359 -4.27 -16.39 -10.86
N GLY A 360 -5.50 -16.92 -10.85
CA GLY A 360 -6.49 -16.60 -9.83
C GLY A 360 -6.03 -17.00 -8.42
N VAL A 361 -5.61 -18.27 -8.24
CA VAL A 361 -5.10 -18.73 -6.94
C VAL A 361 -3.89 -17.91 -6.53
N PHE A 362 -2.92 -17.72 -7.43
CA PHE A 362 -1.73 -16.93 -7.16
C PHE A 362 -2.06 -15.50 -6.72
N SER A 363 -2.91 -14.79 -7.47
CA SER A 363 -3.21 -13.39 -7.18
C SER A 363 -3.96 -13.22 -5.87
N TYR A 364 -5.01 -14.00 -5.63
CA TYR A 364 -5.79 -13.86 -4.40
C TYR A 364 -5.01 -14.32 -3.17
N SER A 365 -4.29 -15.45 -3.26
CA SER A 365 -3.50 -15.93 -2.12
C SER A 365 -2.36 -14.96 -1.80
N THR A 366 -1.69 -14.40 -2.80
CA THR A 366 -0.58 -13.45 -2.58
C THR A 366 -1.07 -12.18 -1.89
N ILE A 367 -2.16 -11.58 -2.35
CA ILE A 367 -2.73 -10.37 -1.72
C ILE A 367 -3.08 -10.66 -0.25
N VAL A 368 -3.80 -11.76 0.02
CA VAL A 368 -4.19 -12.13 1.39
C VAL A 368 -2.97 -12.44 2.27
N SER A 369 -2.00 -13.21 1.77
CA SER A 369 -0.80 -13.55 2.52
C SER A 369 0.04 -12.32 2.85
N LEU A 370 0.17 -11.37 1.93
CA LEU A 370 0.91 -10.13 2.18
C LEU A 370 0.21 -9.23 3.20
N ILE A 371 -1.13 -9.16 3.18
CA ILE A 371 -1.90 -8.47 4.23
C ILE A 371 -1.55 -9.06 5.60
N VAL A 372 -1.57 -10.39 5.74
CA VAL A 372 -1.25 -11.06 7.02
C VAL A 372 0.19 -10.80 7.44
N VAL A 373 1.16 -11.00 6.54
CA VAL A 373 2.60 -10.82 6.82
C VAL A 373 2.88 -9.38 7.26
N TRP A 374 2.40 -8.40 6.51
CA TRP A 374 2.68 -6.98 6.78
C TRP A 374 1.93 -6.49 8.03
N HIS A 375 0.66 -6.89 8.20
CA HIS A 375 -0.12 -6.49 9.36
C HIS A 375 0.50 -7.00 10.68
N SER A 376 1.02 -8.24 10.69
CA SER A 376 1.70 -8.81 11.87
C SER A 376 2.96 -8.05 12.28
N ARG A 377 3.51 -7.21 11.39
CA ARG A 377 4.73 -6.42 11.61
C ARG A 377 4.46 -4.94 11.89
N TYR A 378 3.18 -4.52 11.91
CA TYR A 378 2.82 -3.10 12.00
C TYR A 378 3.46 -2.40 13.21
N GLU A 379 3.43 -3.05 14.38
CA GLU A 379 4.06 -2.53 15.59
C GLU A 379 5.57 -2.39 15.45
N SER A 380 6.23 -3.46 15.00
CA SER A 380 7.69 -3.47 14.86
C SER A 380 8.20 -2.40 13.89
N VAL A 381 7.51 -2.17 12.77
CA VAL A 381 7.94 -1.15 11.79
C VAL A 381 7.57 0.27 12.21
N ALA A 382 6.55 0.43 13.05
CA ALA A 382 6.22 1.72 13.67
C ALA A 382 7.26 2.10 14.73
N ILE A 383 7.63 1.16 15.61
CA ILE A 383 8.69 1.38 16.60
C ILE A 383 10.03 1.65 15.91
N GLY A 384 10.39 0.82 14.92
CA GLY A 384 11.66 0.94 14.19
C GLY A 384 11.80 2.23 13.38
N PHE A 385 10.72 2.99 13.14
CA PHE A 385 10.82 4.31 12.51
C PHE A 385 11.69 5.26 13.33
N ASN A 386 11.60 5.18 14.66
CA ASN A 386 12.35 6.04 15.57
C ASN A 386 13.79 5.55 15.81
N ASP A 387 14.14 4.36 15.30
CA ASP A 387 15.48 3.76 15.40
C ASP A 387 16.40 4.14 14.22
N ALA A 388 16.07 5.23 13.52
CA ALA A 388 16.86 5.71 12.39
C ALA A 388 18.27 6.19 12.83
N PRO A 389 19.26 6.18 11.92
CA PRO A 389 20.59 6.71 12.19
C PRO A 389 20.51 8.15 12.72
N MET A 390 21.26 8.46 13.76
CA MET A 390 21.21 9.76 14.43
C MET A 390 22.34 10.70 14.00
N GLN A 391 22.00 11.97 13.86
CA GLN A 391 22.94 13.09 13.77
C GLN A 391 23.43 13.51 15.16
N LEU A 392 22.52 13.55 16.14
CA LEU A 392 22.80 13.83 17.55
C LEU A 392 21.94 12.93 18.45
N GLY A 393 22.59 12.22 19.37
CA GLY A 393 21.93 11.38 20.36
C GLY A 393 22.16 11.85 21.80
N MET A 394 21.43 11.25 22.73
CA MET A 394 21.63 11.41 24.16
C MET A 394 22.29 10.15 24.74
N ASN A 395 23.11 10.32 25.76
CA ASN A 395 23.90 9.25 26.36
C ASN A 395 23.23 8.69 27.62
N PHE A 396 22.64 7.52 27.53
CA PHE A 396 22.00 6.85 28.66
C PHE A 396 22.97 5.81 29.22
N SER A 397 23.66 6.13 30.32
CA SER A 397 24.60 5.24 31.03
C SER A 397 25.67 4.62 30.11
N GLY A 398 26.28 5.45 29.25
CA GLY A 398 27.34 5.04 28.32
C GLY A 398 26.84 4.57 26.95
N VAL A 399 25.52 4.48 26.74
CA VAL A 399 24.92 4.12 25.45
C VAL A 399 24.25 5.34 24.82
N VAL A 400 24.78 5.79 23.68
CA VAL A 400 24.17 6.87 22.90
C VAL A 400 22.96 6.32 22.13
N ARG A 401 21.79 6.95 22.30
CA ARG A 401 20.52 6.54 21.69
C ARG A 401 19.90 7.67 20.87
N PRO A 402 19.19 7.36 19.76
CA PRO A 402 18.48 8.35 18.98
C PRO A 402 17.30 8.93 19.77
N THR A 403 17.15 10.25 19.74
CA THR A 403 16.09 10.97 20.46
C THR A 403 15.43 12.06 19.59
N GLY A 404 15.49 11.95 18.25
CA GLY A 404 14.80 12.84 17.30
C GLY A 404 15.67 13.58 16.27
N ALA A 405 16.97 13.81 16.53
CA ALA A 405 17.89 14.34 15.53
C ALA A 405 18.47 13.24 14.64
N TYR A 406 17.73 12.86 13.61
CA TYR A 406 18.12 11.83 12.65
C TYR A 406 19.05 12.35 11.55
N SER A 407 19.89 11.47 10.99
CA SER A 407 20.75 11.78 9.85
C SER A 407 19.92 11.85 8.56
N ALA A 408 20.55 12.36 7.49
CA ALA A 408 19.95 12.40 6.16
C ALA A 408 19.67 11.00 5.56
N ASP A 409 20.24 9.93 6.11
CA ASP A 409 19.99 8.55 5.65
C ASP A 409 18.57 8.08 5.99
N GLY A 410 17.96 8.67 7.03
CA GLY A 410 16.58 8.41 7.43
C GLY A 410 16.31 6.99 7.95
N ALA A 411 15.04 6.71 8.23
CA ALA A 411 14.60 5.39 8.68
C ALA A 411 14.62 4.37 7.53
N GLU A 412 14.97 3.13 7.85
CA GLU A 412 14.81 2.02 6.90
C GLU A 412 13.35 1.90 6.44
N THR A 413 13.13 1.65 5.15
CA THR A 413 11.78 1.57 4.58
C THR A 413 11.03 0.33 5.08
N VAL A 414 9.70 0.42 5.18
CA VAL A 414 8.84 -0.70 5.54
C VAL A 414 9.03 -1.88 4.57
N VAL A 415 9.31 -1.60 3.30
CA VAL A 415 9.59 -2.61 2.27
C VAL A 415 10.84 -3.40 2.61
N ALA A 416 11.92 -2.73 3.00
CA ALA A 416 13.19 -3.37 3.33
C ALA A 416 13.04 -4.28 4.55
N HIS A 417 12.39 -3.82 5.62
CA HIS A 417 12.07 -4.63 6.79
C HIS A 417 11.24 -5.89 6.45
N ASN A 418 10.33 -5.79 5.48
CA ASN A 418 9.43 -6.88 5.11
C ASN A 418 9.87 -7.66 3.87
N LEU A 419 11.07 -7.41 3.34
CA LEU A 419 11.49 -7.97 2.05
C LEU A 419 11.53 -9.50 2.06
N ALA A 420 12.15 -10.08 3.09
CA ALA A 420 12.24 -11.53 3.24
C ALA A 420 10.85 -12.18 3.37
N GLY A 421 10.00 -11.62 4.25
CA GLY A 421 8.62 -12.11 4.44
C GLY A 421 7.79 -12.00 3.16
N THR A 422 7.95 -10.91 2.41
CA THR A 422 7.28 -10.70 1.13
C THR A 422 7.74 -11.70 0.08
N ALA A 423 9.06 -11.88 -0.07
CA ALA A 423 9.63 -12.84 -1.02
C ALA A 423 9.18 -14.28 -0.71
N THR A 424 9.20 -14.70 0.56
CA THR A 424 8.71 -16.01 0.98
C THR A 424 7.22 -16.17 0.71
N ALA A 425 6.39 -15.21 1.06
CA ALA A 425 4.95 -15.28 0.84
C ALA A 425 4.60 -15.40 -0.66
N VAL A 426 5.23 -14.59 -1.51
CA VAL A 426 5.05 -14.62 -2.97
C VAL A 426 5.51 -15.97 -3.53
N ALA A 427 6.67 -16.47 -3.12
CA ALA A 427 7.22 -17.75 -3.58
C ALA A 427 6.33 -18.93 -3.19
N VAL A 428 5.84 -18.96 -1.94
CA VAL A 428 4.91 -19.99 -1.45
C VAL A 428 3.59 -19.92 -2.22
N CYS A 429 3.01 -18.73 -2.41
CA CYS A 429 1.78 -18.56 -3.18
C CYS A 429 1.94 -19.02 -4.64
N LEU A 430 3.07 -18.72 -5.26
CA LEU A 430 3.37 -19.20 -6.62
C LEU A 430 3.48 -20.73 -6.64
N ALA A 431 4.20 -21.34 -5.71
CA ALA A 431 4.33 -22.79 -5.61
C ALA A 431 2.98 -23.47 -5.39
N VAL A 432 2.14 -22.94 -4.49
CA VAL A 432 0.76 -23.41 -4.25
C VAL A 432 -0.09 -23.29 -5.52
N SER A 433 0.02 -22.19 -6.25
CA SER A 433 -0.73 -22.01 -7.51
C SER A 433 -0.31 -22.99 -8.61
N VAL A 434 0.98 -23.33 -8.68
CA VAL A 434 1.54 -24.34 -9.59
C VAL A 434 1.08 -25.74 -9.16
N ALA A 435 1.20 -26.08 -7.88
CA ALA A 435 0.75 -27.36 -7.33
C ALA A 435 -0.74 -27.58 -7.56
N TYR A 436 -1.57 -26.58 -7.26
CA TYR A 436 -3.02 -26.61 -7.51
C TYR A 436 -3.33 -26.86 -9.00
N SER A 437 -2.72 -26.08 -9.90
CA SER A 437 -2.94 -26.25 -11.34
C SER A 437 -2.46 -27.61 -11.85
N THR A 438 -1.38 -28.14 -11.28
CA THR A 438 -0.81 -29.45 -11.63
C THR A 438 -1.71 -30.58 -11.15
N LEU A 439 -2.22 -30.52 -9.91
CA LEU A 439 -3.15 -31.52 -9.36
C LEU A 439 -4.44 -31.58 -10.17
N VAL A 440 -5.03 -30.42 -10.49
CA VAL A 440 -6.22 -30.35 -11.36
C VAL A 440 -5.92 -30.97 -12.73
N ARG A 441 -4.76 -30.67 -13.33
CA ARG A 441 -4.36 -31.24 -14.62
C ARG A 441 -4.16 -32.75 -14.57
N VAL A 442 -3.44 -33.27 -13.58
CA VAL A 442 -3.20 -34.70 -13.40
C VAL A 442 -4.54 -35.43 -13.23
N SER A 443 -5.47 -34.87 -12.45
CA SER A 443 -6.80 -35.46 -12.27
C SER A 443 -7.62 -35.53 -13.56
N MET A 444 -7.47 -34.55 -14.47
CA MET A 444 -8.24 -34.49 -15.72
C MET A 444 -7.58 -35.20 -16.91
N THR A 445 -6.25 -35.26 -16.95
CA THR A 445 -5.49 -35.69 -18.15
C THR A 445 -4.45 -36.78 -17.88
N GLY A 446 -4.16 -37.08 -16.61
CA GLY A 446 -3.09 -37.99 -16.21
C GLY A 446 -1.67 -37.47 -16.45
N ARG A 447 -1.50 -36.19 -16.81
CA ARG A 447 -0.20 -35.60 -17.16
C ARG A 447 0.18 -34.46 -16.22
N VAL A 448 1.48 -34.35 -15.94
CA VAL A 448 2.03 -33.29 -15.07
C VAL A 448 2.25 -31.99 -15.84
N PHE A 449 2.88 -32.05 -17.02
CA PHE A 449 3.17 -30.87 -17.84
C PHE A 449 2.05 -30.56 -18.83
N LEU A 450 1.90 -29.27 -19.14
CA LEU A 450 1.02 -28.78 -20.20
C LEU A 450 1.71 -28.99 -21.56
N HIS A 451 1.11 -29.83 -22.40
CA HIS A 451 1.56 -30.05 -23.77
C HIS A 451 0.80 -29.15 -24.76
N THR A 452 1.53 -28.33 -25.51
CA THR A 452 0.98 -27.37 -26.49
C THR A 452 1.15 -27.81 -27.94
N SER A 453 1.47 -29.07 -28.22
CA SER A 453 1.71 -29.52 -29.60
C SER A 453 0.53 -29.31 -30.56
N TRP A 454 -0.71 -29.33 -30.07
CA TRP A 454 -1.89 -29.08 -30.90
C TRP A 454 -2.04 -27.61 -31.31
N THR A 455 -1.42 -26.67 -30.60
CA THR A 455 -1.60 -25.24 -30.90
C THR A 455 -0.90 -24.83 -32.18
N SER A 456 0.11 -25.59 -32.64
CA SER A 456 0.75 -25.38 -33.94
C SER A 456 -0.12 -25.83 -35.13
N THR A 457 -1.11 -26.70 -34.89
CA THR A 457 -2.05 -27.18 -35.91
C THR A 457 -3.32 -26.32 -36.02
N ASN A 458 -3.43 -25.29 -35.17
CA ASN A 458 -4.50 -24.30 -35.18
C ASN A 458 -3.95 -22.97 -35.72
N GLY A 459 -4.42 -22.54 -36.89
CA GLY A 459 -4.00 -21.32 -37.58
C GLY A 459 -4.18 -20.05 -36.75
N PHE A 460 -5.20 -19.97 -35.90
CA PHE A 460 -5.35 -18.84 -34.97
C PHE A 460 -4.28 -18.84 -33.86
N LEU A 461 -4.12 -19.97 -33.15
CA LEU A 461 -3.17 -20.05 -32.03
C LEU A 461 -1.71 -19.94 -32.47
N ASN A 462 -1.38 -20.42 -33.67
CA ASN A 462 -0.05 -20.30 -34.26
C ASN A 462 0.37 -18.81 -34.42
N GLN A 463 -0.59 -17.91 -34.64
CA GLN A 463 -0.34 -16.47 -34.75
C GLN A 463 -0.29 -15.75 -33.40
N CYS A 464 -0.76 -16.37 -32.31
CA CYS A 464 -0.90 -15.73 -31.00
C CYS A 464 0.39 -15.65 -30.15
N ARG A 465 1.55 -16.07 -30.68
CA ARG A 465 2.87 -16.11 -29.99
C ARG A 465 2.78 -16.71 -28.58
N LEU A 466 2.86 -18.03 -28.48
CA LEU A 466 2.59 -18.78 -27.25
C LEU A 466 3.74 -18.66 -26.22
N PRO A 467 3.42 -18.77 -24.91
CA PRO A 467 4.44 -18.82 -23.85
C PRO A 467 5.32 -20.06 -23.97
N ARG A 468 6.48 -20.07 -23.29
CA ARG A 468 7.49 -21.14 -23.40
C ARG A 468 7.87 -21.88 -22.11
N TRP A 469 7.69 -21.26 -20.94
CA TRP A 469 8.15 -21.80 -19.65
C TRP A 469 6.99 -22.12 -18.71
N ILE A 470 6.21 -21.10 -18.38
CA ILE A 470 5.10 -21.16 -17.42
C ILE A 470 3.89 -20.42 -17.97
N THR A 471 2.67 -20.92 -17.77
CA THR A 471 1.45 -20.20 -18.20
C THR A 471 0.21 -20.65 -17.44
N GLY A 472 -0.71 -19.72 -17.21
CA GLY A 472 -2.07 -19.94 -16.77
C GLY A 472 -3.10 -19.91 -17.91
N LEU A 473 -2.65 -19.75 -19.17
CA LEU A 473 -3.54 -19.76 -20.32
C LEU A 473 -4.12 -21.17 -20.56
N PRO A 474 -5.39 -21.28 -21.00
CA PRO A 474 -6.06 -22.55 -21.24
C PRO A 474 -5.64 -23.17 -22.59
N LEU A 475 -4.35 -23.47 -22.74
CA LEU A 475 -3.75 -24.03 -23.98
C LEU A 475 -3.78 -25.55 -24.05
N ASP A 476 -4.46 -26.21 -23.10
CA ASP A 476 -4.63 -27.67 -23.11
C ASP A 476 -5.62 -28.10 -24.20
N GLN A 477 -5.39 -29.28 -24.79
CA GLN A 477 -6.28 -29.86 -25.80
C GLN A 477 -7.69 -30.12 -25.25
N THR A 478 -7.84 -30.33 -23.94
CA THR A 478 -9.14 -30.42 -23.25
C THR A 478 -9.99 -29.15 -23.40
N ASN A 479 -9.34 -28.00 -23.64
CA ASN A 479 -10.00 -26.73 -23.90
C ASN A 479 -10.33 -26.49 -25.38
N ALA A 480 -9.94 -27.39 -26.28
CA ALA A 480 -10.35 -27.37 -27.69
C ALA A 480 -11.72 -28.05 -27.90
N ILE A 481 -12.31 -27.83 -29.07
CA ILE A 481 -13.47 -28.59 -29.57
C ILE A 481 -13.00 -29.41 -30.76
N LYS A 482 -13.25 -30.72 -30.73
CA LYS A 482 -12.98 -31.60 -31.87
C LYS A 482 -14.18 -31.60 -32.80
N ILE A 483 -13.99 -31.17 -34.05
CA ILE A 483 -15.00 -31.26 -35.12
C ILE A 483 -14.37 -32.04 -36.26
N GLY A 484 -14.87 -33.25 -36.51
CA GLY A 484 -14.21 -34.22 -37.38
C GLY A 484 -12.79 -34.54 -36.89
N ASN A 485 -11.80 -34.37 -37.77
CA ASN A 485 -10.39 -34.65 -37.47
C ASN A 485 -9.59 -33.40 -37.03
N LYS A 486 -10.22 -32.23 -36.92
CA LYS A 486 -9.56 -30.96 -36.57
C LYS A 486 -9.93 -30.49 -35.16
N LEU A 487 -9.01 -29.77 -34.53
CA LEU A 487 -9.18 -29.15 -33.21
C LEU A 487 -9.41 -27.65 -33.37
N PHE A 488 -10.50 -27.16 -32.79
CA PHE A 488 -10.91 -25.77 -32.87
C PHE A 488 -10.77 -25.10 -31.50
N CYS A 489 -10.30 -23.85 -31.51
CA CYS A 489 -10.19 -23.00 -30.35
C CYS A 489 -11.58 -22.40 -30.01
N LYS A 490 -12.01 -22.55 -28.75
CA LYS A 490 -13.30 -22.04 -28.27
C LYS A 490 -13.33 -20.51 -28.27
N PRO A 491 -14.50 -19.87 -28.48
CA PRO A 491 -14.61 -18.42 -28.35
C PRO A 491 -14.16 -17.90 -26.99
N SER A 492 -14.49 -18.61 -25.90
CA SER A 492 -14.03 -18.24 -24.55
C SER A 492 -12.50 -18.21 -24.43
N THR A 493 -11.80 -19.10 -25.14
CA THR A 493 -10.33 -19.13 -25.17
C THR A 493 -9.77 -17.96 -25.98
N GLN A 494 -10.43 -17.58 -27.09
CA GLN A 494 -10.08 -16.37 -27.84
C GLN A 494 -10.18 -15.11 -26.94
N ALA A 495 -11.21 -15.01 -26.10
CA ALA A 495 -11.36 -13.92 -25.12
C ALA A 495 -10.30 -13.94 -24.01
N VAL A 496 -9.95 -15.11 -23.45
CA VAL A 496 -8.80 -15.21 -22.51
C VAL A 496 -7.53 -14.70 -23.19
N LEU A 497 -7.32 -15.06 -24.46
CA LEU A 497 -6.16 -14.65 -25.25
C LEU A 497 -6.16 -13.16 -25.63
N GLY A 498 -7.18 -12.39 -25.22
CA GLY A 498 -7.22 -10.95 -25.38
C GLY A 498 -7.83 -10.48 -26.69
N PHE A 499 -8.73 -11.28 -27.29
CA PHE A 499 -9.43 -10.91 -28.52
C PHE A 499 -10.94 -10.82 -28.32
N ALA A 500 -11.57 -9.93 -29.07
CA ALA A 500 -13.02 -9.78 -29.15
C ALA A 500 -13.48 -9.93 -30.60
N VAL A 501 -14.73 -10.36 -30.78
CA VAL A 501 -15.33 -10.57 -32.10
C VAL A 501 -16.40 -9.52 -32.37
N VAL A 502 -16.28 -8.85 -33.51
CA VAL A 502 -17.23 -7.82 -33.96
C VAL A 502 -17.78 -8.12 -35.35
N VAL A 503 -19.01 -7.65 -35.60
CA VAL A 503 -19.74 -7.81 -36.87
C VAL A 503 -20.35 -6.47 -37.28
N ASP A 504 -20.35 -6.17 -38.58
CA ASP A 504 -20.97 -4.96 -39.14
C ASP A 504 -22.51 -5.04 -39.05
N VAL A 505 -23.14 -4.01 -38.47
CA VAL A 505 -24.59 -3.91 -38.30
C VAL A 505 -25.33 -3.84 -39.63
N ALA A 506 -24.73 -3.24 -40.67
CA ALA A 506 -25.35 -3.19 -41.99
C ALA A 506 -25.48 -4.61 -42.56
N ALA A 507 -24.44 -5.44 -42.42
CA ALA A 507 -24.47 -6.84 -42.85
C ALA A 507 -25.45 -7.71 -42.05
N ASP A 508 -25.81 -7.31 -40.83
CA ASP A 508 -26.76 -7.99 -39.95
C ASP A 508 -28.23 -7.63 -40.28
N ARG A 509 -28.50 -6.39 -40.72
CA ARG A 509 -29.88 -5.91 -41.01
C ARG A 509 -30.47 -6.41 -42.34
N TYR A 510 -29.65 -6.71 -43.36
CA TYR A 510 -30.14 -7.12 -44.69
C TYR A 510 -30.74 -8.54 -44.76
N HIS A 511 -30.75 -9.32 -43.67
CA HIS A 511 -31.24 -10.70 -43.69
C HIS A 511 -32.37 -11.02 -42.68
N VAL A 512 -32.90 -10.03 -41.95
CA VAL A 512 -34.10 -10.22 -41.11
C VAL A 512 -35.41 -10.24 -41.93
N GLN A 513 -35.35 -10.01 -43.24
CA GLN A 513 -36.48 -10.16 -44.17
C GLN A 513 -36.24 -11.27 -45.19
N SER A 514 -36.29 -12.54 -44.76
CA SER A 514 -36.78 -13.69 -45.53
C SER A 514 -36.42 -14.98 -44.79
N ASP A 515 -37.33 -15.48 -43.95
CA ASP A 515 -37.78 -16.88 -43.97
C ASP A 515 -38.45 -17.26 -42.64
N GLN A 516 -39.77 -17.41 -42.74
CA GLN A 516 -40.58 -18.15 -41.79
C GLN A 516 -40.29 -19.65 -41.96
N SER A 517 -39.24 -20.18 -41.33
CA SER A 517 -39.23 -21.60 -40.96
C SER A 517 -38.25 -21.86 -39.82
N ALA A 518 -38.81 -22.21 -38.68
CA ALA A 518 -38.07 -22.65 -37.51
C ALA A 518 -37.47 -24.03 -37.78
N LYS A 519 -36.13 -24.13 -37.81
CA LYS A 519 -35.31 -25.25 -37.31
C LYS A 519 -33.83 -24.93 -37.54
N THR A 520 -33.05 -24.93 -36.45
CA THR A 520 -31.57 -24.74 -36.41
C THR A 520 -31.08 -23.40 -36.96
N ALA A 521 -30.75 -22.46 -36.06
CA ALA A 521 -29.98 -21.26 -36.40
C ALA A 521 -28.58 -21.67 -36.90
N SER A 522 -28.47 -21.90 -38.20
CA SER A 522 -27.24 -22.17 -38.92
C SER A 522 -26.45 -20.86 -39.07
N PHE A 523 -25.28 -20.78 -38.43
CA PHE A 523 -24.31 -19.67 -38.54
C PHE A 523 -23.65 -19.64 -39.95
N SER A 524 -24.43 -19.51 -41.02
CA SER A 524 -23.97 -19.88 -42.36
C SER A 524 -23.31 -18.77 -43.21
N LYS A 525 -23.32 -17.47 -42.84
CA LYS A 525 -22.90 -16.42 -43.81
C LYS A 525 -22.23 -15.15 -43.27
N HIS A 526 -21.75 -15.11 -42.03
CA HIS A 526 -21.07 -13.92 -41.51
C HIS A 526 -19.55 -14.14 -41.38
N THR A 527 -18.77 -13.33 -42.09
CA THR A 527 -17.34 -13.17 -41.82
C THR A 527 -17.19 -12.41 -40.50
N LEU A 528 -16.70 -13.09 -39.47
CA LEU A 528 -16.49 -12.50 -38.15
C LEU A 528 -15.14 -11.80 -38.10
N THR A 529 -15.06 -10.60 -37.54
CA THR A 529 -13.80 -9.84 -37.45
C THR A 529 -13.23 -9.92 -36.04
N LEU A 530 -11.96 -10.31 -35.90
CA LEU A 530 -11.25 -10.27 -34.61
C LEU A 530 -10.48 -8.97 -34.43
N ILE A 531 -10.63 -8.40 -33.26
CA ILE A 531 -9.86 -7.24 -32.79
C ILE A 531 -9.28 -7.51 -31.40
N PRO A 532 -8.18 -6.83 -31.00
CA PRO A 532 -7.73 -6.85 -29.62
C PRO A 532 -8.82 -6.36 -28.66
N VAL A 533 -8.93 -7.01 -27.50
CA VAL A 533 -10.02 -6.75 -26.53
C VAL A 533 -10.07 -5.30 -26.07
N TYR A 534 -8.93 -4.62 -25.94
CA TYR A 534 -8.87 -3.20 -25.54
C TYR A 534 -9.74 -2.28 -26.41
N TRP A 535 -9.91 -2.63 -27.69
CA TRP A 535 -10.63 -1.79 -28.63
C TRP A 535 -12.14 -2.04 -28.67
N LEU A 536 -12.63 -3.09 -28.02
CA LEU A 536 -14.05 -3.48 -28.08
C LEU A 536 -14.99 -2.36 -27.64
N VAL A 537 -14.88 -1.87 -26.40
CA VAL A 537 -15.77 -0.82 -25.90
C VAL A 537 -15.64 0.49 -26.69
N PRO A 538 -14.42 1.01 -26.98
CA PRO A 538 -14.27 2.17 -27.86
C PRO A 538 -14.91 2.01 -29.25
N THR A 539 -14.85 0.81 -29.84
CA THR A 539 -15.54 0.49 -31.10
C THR A 539 -17.06 0.53 -30.95
N LEU A 540 -17.61 -0.10 -29.90
CA LEU A 540 -19.05 -0.12 -29.63
C LEU A 540 -19.60 1.28 -29.30
N ALA A 541 -18.81 2.10 -28.60
CA ALA A 541 -19.15 3.48 -28.27
C ALA A 541 -18.93 4.47 -29.44
N ARG A 542 -18.52 3.98 -30.62
CA ARG A 542 -18.25 4.78 -31.83
C ARG A 542 -17.21 5.90 -31.62
N VAL A 543 -16.28 5.73 -30.69
CA VAL A 543 -15.17 6.69 -30.46
C VAL A 543 -14.36 6.88 -31.74
N PHE A 544 -14.23 5.82 -32.54
CA PHE A 544 -13.47 5.86 -33.80
C PHE A 544 -14.20 6.47 -35.00
N ALA A 545 -15.44 6.95 -34.84
CA ALA A 545 -16.17 7.58 -35.95
C ALA A 545 -15.62 8.95 -36.33
N VAL A 546 -14.89 9.61 -35.41
CA VAL A 546 -14.41 10.99 -35.56
C VAL A 546 -12.91 11.11 -35.76
N VAL A 547 -12.17 10.00 -35.65
CA VAL A 547 -10.70 9.98 -35.83
C VAL A 547 -10.33 9.43 -37.22
N PRO A 548 -9.16 9.78 -37.76
CA PRO A 548 -8.70 9.26 -39.04
C PRO A 548 -8.64 7.72 -39.14
N PRO A 549 -8.80 7.13 -40.34
CA PRO A 549 -8.81 5.67 -40.54
C PRO A 549 -7.59 4.93 -39.96
N TRP A 550 -6.41 5.53 -39.99
CA TRP A 550 -5.17 4.93 -39.46
C TRP A 550 -5.13 4.84 -37.93
N MET A 551 -5.99 5.58 -37.22
CA MET A 551 -6.15 5.51 -35.76
C MET A 551 -7.21 4.50 -35.32
N THR A 552 -8.00 3.96 -36.25
CA THR A 552 -9.00 2.93 -35.93
C THR A 552 -8.31 1.61 -35.53
N PRO A 553 -9.00 0.68 -34.86
CA PRO A 553 -8.39 -0.56 -34.43
C PRO A 553 -7.91 -1.42 -35.59
N ARG A 554 -6.71 -1.99 -35.46
CA ARG A 554 -6.18 -2.99 -36.39
C ARG A 554 -6.96 -4.29 -36.28
N ILE A 555 -7.27 -4.86 -37.43
CA ILE A 555 -7.91 -6.17 -37.54
C ILE A 555 -6.83 -7.25 -37.35
N PHE A 556 -7.02 -8.14 -36.38
CA PHE A 556 -6.10 -9.26 -36.17
C PHE A 556 -6.30 -10.35 -37.23
N GLY A 557 -7.56 -10.61 -37.57
CA GLY A 557 -7.93 -11.58 -38.59
C GLY A 557 -9.44 -11.69 -38.73
N THR A 558 -9.87 -12.52 -39.67
CA THR A 558 -11.28 -12.81 -39.92
C THR A 558 -11.55 -14.31 -39.78
N ILE A 559 -12.71 -14.67 -39.25
CA ILE A 559 -13.20 -16.05 -39.22
C ILE A 559 -14.30 -16.17 -40.26
N ASP A 560 -14.10 -17.07 -41.22
CA ASP A 560 -15.14 -17.52 -42.13
C ASP A 560 -15.29 -19.04 -42.03
N LYS A 561 -16.51 -19.53 -41.81
CA LYS A 561 -16.83 -20.97 -41.62
C LYS A 561 -15.86 -21.69 -40.67
N ASN A 562 -15.59 -21.10 -39.50
CA ASN A 562 -14.66 -21.60 -38.48
C ASN A 562 -13.17 -21.65 -38.89
N MET A 563 -12.78 -21.08 -40.04
CA MET A 563 -11.39 -21.00 -40.49
C MET A 563 -10.82 -19.61 -40.21
N PHE A 564 -9.62 -19.56 -39.62
CA PHE A 564 -8.92 -18.30 -39.39
C PHE A 564 -8.17 -17.84 -40.65
N ALA A 565 -8.40 -16.60 -41.05
CA ALA A 565 -7.57 -15.89 -42.01
C ALA A 565 -6.88 -14.72 -41.31
N HIS A 566 -5.55 -14.77 -41.21
CA HIS A 566 -4.75 -13.68 -40.64
C HIS A 566 -4.82 -12.45 -41.55
N SER A 567 -5.02 -11.27 -40.96
CA SER A 567 -5.10 -10.04 -41.73
C SER A 567 -3.71 -9.45 -42.01
N SER A 568 -3.53 -8.73 -43.12
CA SER A 568 -2.32 -7.93 -43.34
C SER A 568 -2.17 -6.88 -42.24
N ARG A 569 -0.93 -6.47 -41.92
CA ARG A 569 -0.62 -5.54 -40.82
C ARG A 569 -1.27 -4.16 -40.95
N ASP A 570 -1.69 -3.80 -42.16
CA ASP A 570 -2.23 -2.46 -42.48
C ASP A 570 -3.76 -2.45 -42.60
N LYS A 571 -4.45 -3.55 -42.27
CA LYS A 571 -5.91 -3.58 -42.31
C LYS A 571 -6.51 -3.09 -41.00
N HIS A 572 -7.35 -2.08 -41.11
CA HIS A 572 -7.98 -1.38 -40.01
C HIS A 572 -9.51 -1.52 -40.10
N LEU A 573 -10.23 -1.29 -38.99
CA LEU A 573 -11.69 -1.22 -39.02
C LEU A 573 -12.16 0.04 -39.77
N ASP A 574 -13.23 -0.10 -40.53
CA ASP A 574 -13.87 1.05 -41.19
C ASP A 574 -14.68 1.88 -40.17
N HIS A 575 -15.16 3.06 -40.55
CA HIS A 575 -16.04 3.90 -39.71
C HIS A 575 -17.49 3.41 -39.61
N ARG A 576 -17.72 2.13 -39.90
CA ARG A 576 -19.04 1.49 -39.84
C ARG A 576 -19.47 1.23 -38.40
N THR A 577 -20.74 0.88 -38.23
CA THR A 577 -21.27 0.52 -36.92
C THR A 577 -21.08 -0.97 -36.70
N TYR A 578 -20.42 -1.33 -35.60
CA TYR A 578 -20.14 -2.71 -35.25
C TYR A 578 -20.90 -3.12 -33.99
N VAL A 579 -21.28 -4.40 -33.92
CA VAL A 579 -21.83 -5.04 -32.73
C VAL A 579 -20.94 -6.18 -32.27
N HIS A 580 -20.91 -6.40 -30.97
CA HIS A 580 -20.19 -7.52 -30.37
C HIS A 580 -20.92 -8.85 -30.65
N CYS A 581 -20.19 -9.84 -31.14
CA CYS A 581 -20.68 -11.20 -31.32
C CYS A 581 -19.96 -12.15 -30.36
N ARG A 582 -20.64 -13.21 -29.92
CA ARG A 582 -20.05 -14.24 -29.02
C ARG A 582 -18.88 -15.01 -29.65
N GLY A 583 -18.67 -14.84 -30.95
CA GLY A 583 -17.64 -15.53 -31.72
C GLY A 583 -18.04 -16.94 -32.16
N ALA A 584 -17.17 -17.54 -32.97
CA ALA A 584 -17.29 -18.92 -33.44
C ALA A 584 -16.03 -19.71 -33.07
N CYS A 585 -16.11 -21.03 -33.09
CA CYS A 585 -14.95 -21.88 -32.89
C CYS A 585 -14.00 -21.69 -34.07
N VAL A 586 -12.68 -21.63 -33.84
CA VAL A 586 -11.73 -21.28 -34.89
C VAL A 586 -10.61 -22.31 -35.03
N ASN A 587 -10.35 -22.77 -36.24
CA ASN A 587 -9.15 -23.52 -36.61
C ASN A 587 -8.15 -22.61 -37.31
#